data_AF-A0A7S0DX58-F1
#
_entry.id   AF-A0A7S0DX58-F1
#
_cell.length_a   1.000
_cell.length_b   1.000
_cell.length_c   1.000
_cell.angle_alpha   90.00
_cell.angle_beta   90.00
_cell.angle_gamma   90.00
#
_symmetry.space_group_name_H-M   'P 1'
#
loop_
_entity.id
_entity.type
_entity.pdbx_description
1 polymer ?
#
loop_
_entity_poly.entity_id
_entity_poly.type
_entity_poly.pdbx_seq_one_letter_code
_entity_poly.pdbx_strand_id
1 'polypeptide(L)'
;KPDAHKAILEAELESTGIRLNKNPADIYFKKKKTGGIKFNTMVPLTKMGDNPSDVVYRVLHEYKIHNCEVVFREDVSIDDFIDLVEGNRRFIKCLYCYNKIDAITIEEVDVLAKQPNSI
;
A
#
# COMPACT_ATOMS: atom_id res chain seq x y z
N LYS A 1 -14.13 2.14 22.17
CA LYS A 1 -13.56 0.93 21.52
C LYS A 1 -12.26 1.35 20.84
N PRO A 2 -11.09 0.96 21.36
CA PRO A 2 -9.78 1.42 20.87
C PRO A 2 -9.57 1.15 19.37
N ASP A 3 -10.20 0.11 18.83
CA ASP A 3 -10.14 -0.24 17.40
C ASP A 3 -10.68 0.86 16.47
N ALA A 4 -11.67 1.64 16.92
CA ALA A 4 -12.23 2.71 16.11
C ALA A 4 -11.22 3.87 15.93
N HIS A 5 -10.49 4.22 16.99
CA HIS A 5 -9.47 5.27 16.91
C HIS A 5 -8.27 4.81 16.09
N LYS A 6 -7.87 3.53 16.22
CA LYS A 6 -6.81 2.93 15.41
C LYS A 6 -7.12 3.06 13.91
N ALA A 7 -8.31 2.65 13.49
CA ALA A 7 -8.70 2.71 12.07
C ALA A 7 -8.73 4.14 11.52
N ILE A 8 -9.19 5.12 12.31
CA ILE A 8 -9.20 6.53 11.90
C ILE A 8 -7.77 7.05 11.71
N LEU A 9 -6.89 6.80 12.68
CA LEU A 9 -5.50 7.24 12.61
C LEU A 9 -4.74 6.59 11.45
N GLU A 10 -4.98 5.29 11.20
CA GLU A 10 -4.41 4.59 10.05
C GLU A 10 -4.87 5.22 8.73
N ALA A 11 -6.16 5.50 8.58
CA ALA A 11 -6.69 6.14 7.38
C ALA A 11 -6.15 7.56 7.17
N GLU A 12 -6.05 8.36 8.24
CA GLU A 12 -5.46 9.70 8.20
C GLU A 12 -3.99 9.63 7.77
N LEU A 13 -3.18 8.74 8.38
CA LEU A 13 -1.78 8.57 8.03
C LEU A 13 -1.60 8.08 6.58
N GLU A 14 -2.42 7.12 6.13
CA GLU A 14 -2.39 6.65 4.75
C GLU A 14 -2.74 7.77 3.76
N SER A 15 -3.73 8.62 4.08
CA SER A 15 -4.08 9.78 3.25
C SER A 15 -2.96 10.82 3.13
N THR A 16 -2.10 10.93 4.14
CA THR A 16 -0.93 11.82 4.11
C THR A 16 0.27 11.23 3.36
N GLY A 17 0.15 10.00 2.85
CA GLY A 17 1.19 9.31 2.10
C GLY A 17 2.17 8.51 2.97
N ILE A 18 1.81 8.22 4.23
CA ILE A 18 2.57 7.34 5.12
C ILE A 18 1.98 5.94 5.03
N ARG A 19 2.81 4.95 4.70
CA ARG A 19 2.44 3.54 4.68
C ARG A 19 3.04 2.83 5.89
N LEU A 20 2.18 2.44 6.82
CA LEU A 20 2.56 1.82 8.09
C LEU A 20 2.79 0.33 7.91
N ASN A 21 3.92 -0.19 8.40
CA ASN A 21 4.24 -1.64 8.45
C ASN A 21 4.13 -2.38 7.10
N LYS A 22 4.23 -1.66 5.98
CA LYS A 22 4.22 -2.20 4.62
C LYS A 22 5.61 -2.04 3.99
N ASN A 23 5.95 -2.95 3.08
CA ASN A 23 7.11 -2.80 2.21
C ASN A 23 6.67 -2.22 0.86
N PRO A 24 7.54 -1.45 0.18
CA PRO A 24 7.25 -1.00 -1.17
C PRO A 24 7.10 -2.19 -2.11
N ALA A 25 6.14 -2.10 -3.02
CA ALA A 25 5.85 -3.16 -3.97
C ALA A 25 7.00 -3.35 -4.99
N ASP A 26 7.28 -4.60 -5.39
CA ASP A 26 8.30 -4.93 -6.40
C ASP A 26 7.73 -4.73 -7.82
N ILE A 27 7.67 -3.47 -8.23
CA ILE A 27 7.24 -3.04 -9.55
C ILE A 27 8.38 -2.29 -10.21
N TYR A 28 8.82 -2.76 -11.38
CA TYR A 28 9.77 -2.01 -12.19
C TYR A 28 9.02 -0.96 -13.00
N PHE A 29 9.27 0.32 -12.71
CA PHE A 29 8.70 1.44 -13.44
C PHE A 29 9.79 2.34 -14.02
N LYS A 30 9.76 2.55 -15.34
CA LYS A 30 10.69 3.43 -16.04
C LYS A 30 9.98 4.31 -17.06
N LYS A 31 10.00 5.63 -16.84
CA LYS A 31 9.49 6.61 -17.80
C LYS A 31 10.43 6.69 -19.02
N LYS A 32 9.86 6.69 -20.22
CA LYS A 32 10.59 6.80 -21.50
C LYS A 32 10.22 8.12 -22.18
N LYS A 33 11.04 8.58 -23.14
CA LYS A 33 10.73 9.77 -23.94
C LYS A 33 9.71 9.50 -25.04
N THR A 34 9.74 8.29 -25.61
CA THR A 34 8.89 7.82 -26.71
C THR A 34 8.63 6.31 -26.58
N GLY A 35 7.64 5.79 -27.31
CA GLY A 35 7.39 4.34 -27.42
C GLY A 35 6.14 3.81 -26.72
N GLY A 36 5.24 4.68 -26.26
CA GLY A 36 3.99 4.31 -25.61
C GLY A 36 4.18 3.71 -24.22
N ILE A 37 3.09 3.18 -23.67
CA ILE A 37 3.09 2.43 -22.41
C ILE A 37 3.33 0.96 -22.73
N LYS A 38 4.38 0.37 -22.16
CA LYS A 38 4.66 -1.06 -22.23
C LYS A 38 4.29 -1.68 -20.90
N PHE A 39 3.27 -2.54 -20.91
CA PHE A 39 2.80 -3.29 -19.75
C PHE A 39 3.27 -4.74 -19.85
N ASN A 40 3.93 -5.23 -18.80
CA ASN A 40 4.34 -6.62 -18.70
C ASN A 40 4.11 -7.15 -17.28
N THR A 41 3.75 -8.42 -17.15
CA THR A 41 3.45 -9.05 -15.85
C THR A 41 4.17 -10.40 -15.76
N MET A 42 4.82 -10.66 -14.62
CA MET A 42 5.42 -11.97 -14.31
C MET A 42 4.47 -12.87 -13.51
N VAL A 43 3.46 -12.27 -12.87
CA VAL A 43 2.48 -12.93 -11.99
C VAL A 43 1.08 -12.47 -12.39
N PRO A 44 0.04 -13.33 -12.30
CA PRO A 44 -1.35 -12.90 -12.49
C PRO A 44 -1.74 -11.86 -11.43
N LEU A 45 -2.25 -10.72 -11.88
CA LEU A 45 -2.69 -9.61 -11.03
C LEU A 45 -4.15 -9.82 -10.63
N THR A 46 -4.38 -10.47 -9.49
CA THR A 46 -5.75 -10.72 -9.01
C THR A 46 -6.35 -9.51 -8.30
N LYS A 47 -5.49 -8.66 -7.71
CA LYS A 47 -5.91 -7.50 -6.92
C LYS A 47 -6.26 -6.25 -7.75
N MET A 48 -6.00 -6.28 -9.06
CA MET A 48 -6.34 -5.19 -9.99
C MET A 48 -7.64 -5.43 -10.77
N GLY A 49 -8.35 -6.54 -10.50
CA GLY A 49 -9.61 -6.90 -11.18
C GLY A 49 -9.41 -7.60 -12.52
N ASP A 50 -10.49 -7.69 -13.30
CA ASP A 50 -10.55 -8.52 -14.51
C ASP A 50 -9.65 -8.02 -15.65
N ASN A 51 -9.45 -6.70 -15.77
CA ASN A 51 -8.64 -6.06 -16.82
C ASN A 51 -7.52 -5.18 -16.23
N PRO A 52 -6.42 -5.78 -15.72
CA PRO A 52 -5.35 -5.02 -15.06
C PRO A 52 -4.61 -4.06 -15.99
N SER A 53 -4.50 -4.39 -17.28
CA SER A 53 -3.87 -3.50 -18.27
C SER A 53 -4.62 -2.17 -18.35
N ASP A 54 -5.94 -2.20 -18.54
CA ASP A 54 -6.76 -1.01 -18.79
C ASP A 54 -6.74 -0.06 -17.58
N VAL A 55 -6.75 -0.63 -16.38
CA VAL A 55 -6.62 0.12 -15.12
C VAL A 55 -5.28 0.84 -15.06
N VAL A 56 -4.18 0.15 -15.34
CA VAL A 56 -2.84 0.75 -15.35
C VAL A 56 -2.73 1.85 -16.41
N TYR A 57 -3.29 1.64 -17.60
CA TYR A 57 -3.35 2.66 -18.65
C TYR A 57 -4.11 3.91 -18.19
N ARG A 58 -5.26 3.75 -17.54
CA ARG A 58 -6.07 4.87 -17.01
C ARG A 58 -5.31 5.67 -15.96
N VAL A 59 -4.71 4.99 -14.99
CA VAL A 59 -3.90 5.63 -13.93
C VAL A 59 -2.76 6.42 -14.57
N LEU A 60 -1.98 5.81 -15.45
CA LEU A 60 -0.85 6.49 -16.11
C LEU A 60 -1.29 7.71 -16.93
N HIS A 61 -2.44 7.64 -17.59
CA HIS A 61 -3.01 8.77 -18.33
C HIS A 61 -3.42 9.92 -17.41
N GLU A 62 -4.00 9.62 -16.25
CA GLU A 62 -4.38 10.62 -15.24
C GLU A 62 -3.16 11.38 -14.72
N TYR A 63 -2.04 10.68 -14.52
CA TYR A 63 -0.73 11.28 -14.18
C TYR A 63 0.02 11.88 -15.39
N LYS A 64 -0.61 11.97 -16.57
CA LYS A 64 -0.03 12.52 -17.82
C LYS A 64 1.26 11.80 -18.26
N ILE A 65 1.34 10.49 -18.03
CA ILE A 65 2.46 9.63 -18.43
C ILE A 65 2.05 8.81 -19.65
N HIS A 66 2.48 9.23 -20.84
CA HIS A 66 2.15 8.54 -22.10
C HIS A 66 3.22 7.55 -22.57
N ASN A 67 4.44 7.63 -22.00
CA ASN A 67 5.57 6.82 -22.41
C ASN A 67 6.25 6.22 -21.17
N CYS A 68 6.06 4.93 -20.92
CA CYS A 68 6.71 4.24 -19.81
C CYS A 68 6.78 2.73 -20.05
N GLU A 69 7.61 2.07 -19.26
CA GLU A 69 7.71 0.62 -19.17
C GLU A 69 7.43 0.21 -17.73
N VAL A 70 6.44 -0.66 -17.57
CA VAL A 70 5.99 -1.17 -16.28
C VAL A 70 6.05 -2.68 -16.30
N VAL A 71 6.76 -3.25 -15.32
CA VAL A 71 6.83 -4.71 -15.13
C VAL A 71 6.43 -5.05 -13.71
N PHE A 72 5.34 -5.81 -13.57
CA PHE A 72 4.85 -6.29 -12.29
C PHE A 72 5.49 -7.64 -11.97
N ARG A 73 6.16 -7.74 -10.81
CA ARG A 73 6.80 -8.99 -10.35
C ARG A 73 6.04 -9.70 -9.25
N GLU A 74 5.08 -9.04 -8.63
CA GLU A 74 4.21 -9.59 -7.60
C GLU A 74 2.76 -9.14 -7.81
N ASP A 75 1.83 -9.76 -7.09
CA ASP A 75 0.41 -9.41 -7.12
C ASP A 75 0.14 -8.21 -6.22
N VAL A 76 -0.04 -7.04 -6.85
CA VAL A 76 -0.15 -5.72 -6.22
C VAL A 76 -1.54 -5.12 -6.42
N SER A 77 -1.96 -4.26 -5.50
CA SER A 77 -3.21 -3.50 -5.64
C SER A 77 -3.04 -2.26 -6.50
N ILE A 78 -4.16 -1.63 -6.87
CA ILE A 78 -4.17 -0.35 -7.61
C ILE A 78 -3.50 0.75 -6.77
N ASP A 79 -3.76 0.79 -5.47
CA ASP A 79 -3.18 1.79 -4.57
C ASP A 79 -1.67 1.67 -4.45
N ASP A 80 -1.13 0.43 -4.44
CA ASP A 80 0.32 0.20 -4.43
C ASP A 80 0.98 0.70 -5.71
N PHE A 81 0.29 0.57 -6.85
CA PHE A 81 0.77 1.12 -8.12
C PHE A 81 0.74 2.64 -8.14
N ILE A 82 -0.31 3.27 -7.60
CA ILE A 82 -0.40 4.72 -7.45
C ILE A 82 0.74 5.25 -6.58
N ASP A 83 1.03 4.57 -5.46
CA ASP A 83 2.12 4.94 -4.56
C ASP A 83 3.49 4.95 -5.27
N LEU A 84 3.73 3.98 -6.15
CA LEU A 84 4.95 3.91 -6.96
C LEU A 84 5.02 5.05 -7.98
N VAL A 85 3.91 5.38 -8.63
CA VAL A 85 3.84 6.46 -9.64
C VAL A 85 4.05 7.84 -9.00
N GLU A 86 3.53 8.05 -7.80
CA GLU A 86 3.71 9.31 -7.08
C GLU A 86 5.11 9.48 -6.48
N GLY A 87 5.74 8.39 -6.02
CA GLY A 87 7.13 8.38 -5.57
C GLY A 87 7.45 9.17 -4.29
N ASN A 88 6.46 9.87 -3.70
CA ASN A 88 6.61 10.67 -2.48
C ASN A 88 6.09 9.95 -1.22
N ARG A 89 5.90 8.62 -1.28
CA ARG A 89 5.37 7.82 -0.16
C ARG A 89 6.48 7.38 0.79
N ARG A 90 6.18 7.35 2.09
CA ARG A 90 7.12 6.92 3.14
C ARG A 90 6.63 5.62 3.77
N PHE A 91 7.44 4.57 3.65
CA PHE A 91 7.21 3.27 4.29
C PHE A 91 7.92 3.23 5.64
N ILE A 92 7.14 3.23 6.73
CA ILE A 92 7.66 3.38 8.09
C ILE A 92 7.11 2.25 8.97
N LYS A 93 7.97 1.70 9.84
CA LYS A 93 7.55 0.75 10.87
C LYS A 93 6.84 1.49 12.00
N CYS A 94 5.68 0.98 12.43
CA CYS A 94 4.85 1.57 13.47
C CYS A 94 4.66 0.59 14.63
N LEU A 95 4.73 1.10 15.86
CA LEU A 95 4.46 0.38 17.10
C LEU A 95 3.12 0.86 17.67
N TYR A 96 2.20 -0.07 17.93
CA TYR A 96 0.93 0.26 18.58
C TYR A 96 1.09 0.21 20.10
N CYS A 97 0.97 1.37 20.75
CA CYS A 97 1.05 1.49 22.20
C CYS A 97 -0.35 1.49 22.83
N TYR A 98 -0.70 0.43 23.55
CA TYR A 98 -1.96 0.32 24.30
C TYR A 98 -1.77 0.89 25.71
N ASN A 99 -2.33 2.07 25.95
CA ASN A 99 -2.27 2.74 27.26
C ASN A 99 -3.50 2.39 28.12
N LYS A 100 -3.39 2.55 29.45
CA LYS A 100 -4.42 2.25 30.47
C LYS A 100 -4.73 0.76 30.64
N ILE A 101 -3.69 -0.05 30.80
CA ILE A 101 -3.81 -1.50 31.03
C ILE A 101 -4.51 -1.85 32.35
N ASP A 102 -4.64 -0.90 33.27
CA ASP A 102 -5.37 -1.03 34.53
C ASP A 102 -6.88 -1.18 34.33
N ALA A 103 -7.41 -0.78 33.17
CA ALA A 103 -8.83 -0.82 32.85
C ALA A 103 -9.28 -2.11 32.14
N ILE A 104 -8.36 -3.04 31.86
CA ILE A 104 -8.62 -4.28 31.12
C ILE A 104 -8.14 -5.51 31.90
N THR A 105 -8.71 -6.67 31.59
CA THR A 105 -8.34 -7.93 32.24
C THR A 105 -7.04 -8.50 31.67
N ILE A 106 -6.38 -9.37 32.44
CA ILE A 106 -5.12 -10.01 32.02
C ILE A 106 -5.28 -10.83 30.73
N GLU A 107 -6.47 -11.42 30.53
CA GLU A 107 -6.80 -12.20 29.32
C GLU A 107 -6.86 -11.30 28.09
N GLU A 108 -7.47 -10.11 28.20
CA GLU A 108 -7.52 -9.13 27.12
C GLU A 108 -6.13 -8.56 26.79
N VAL A 109 -5.30 -8.33 27.80
CA VAL A 109 -3.89 -7.92 27.61
C VAL A 109 -3.12 -8.98 26.82
N ASP A 110 -3.29 -10.27 27.15
CA ASP A 110 -2.60 -11.36 26.47
C ASP A 110 -3.05 -11.51 25.00
N VAL A 111 -4.33 -11.25 24.71
CA VAL A 111 -4.83 -11.17 23.32
C VAL A 111 -4.18 -10.00 22.57
N LEU A 112 -4.09 -8.82 23.18
CA LEU A 112 -3.46 -7.63 22.58
C LEU A 112 -1.96 -7.81 22.32
N ALA A 113 -1.25 -8.46 23.25
CA ALA A 113 0.18 -8.76 23.13
C ALA A 113 0.47 -9.72 21.96
N LYS A 114 -0.48 -10.59 21.62
CA LYS A 114 -0.36 -11.55 20.50
C LYS A 114 -0.77 -10.96 19.13
N GLN A 115 -1.23 -9.71 19.09
CA GLN A 115 -1.60 -9.06 17.83
C GLN A 115 -0.35 -8.74 16.96
N PRO A 116 -0.48 -8.71 15.63
CA PRO A 116 0.62 -8.35 14.75
C PRO A 116 1.06 -6.89 14.98
N ASN A 117 2.38 -6.67 15.01
CA ASN A 117 3.02 -5.38 15.30
C ASN A 117 2.78 -4.86 16.74
N SER A 118 2.45 -5.75 17.68
CA SER A 118 2.51 -5.52 19.13
C SER A 118 3.82 -6.10 19.70
N ILE A 119 4.36 -5.45 20.74
CA ILE A 119 5.53 -5.92 21.52
C ILE A 119 5.10 -6.02 22.98
#